data_AF-Q2Y4M2-F1
#
_entry.id   AF-Q2Y4M2-F1
#
_cell.length_a   1.000
_cell.length_b   1.000
_cell.length_c   1.000
_cell.angle_alpha   90.00
_cell.angle_beta   90.00
_cell.angle_gamma   90.00
#
_symmetry.space_group_name_H-M   'P 1'
#
loop_
_entity.id
_entity.type
_entity.pdbx_description
1 polymer ?
#
loop_
_entity_poly.entity_id
_entity_poly.type
_entity_poly.pdbx_seq_one_letter_code
_entity_poly.pdbx_strand_id
1 'polypeptide(L)'
;MPFKDKARRNNFWYLHIFKGILLSRGSKVVRELAEKTTFYTMYGIGEYTFAPYKVVWKRMASDLEAVVLSKVKTPIGEKDVIPTDTTSLIPFKNEEEAHYVCAILNSSPVRFCVRSYSSAGRGFGAPSIIKHFGIPKYEKNNEGQRKLSELSKKAHGLAKQQYEQKDLEAQEELREVEEEVDRAIAGLYGIMDEELEEVKKTLRVLKGEIVER
;
A
#
# COMPACT_ATOMS: atom_id res chain seq x y z
N MET A 1 -22.70 -31.50 -4.46
CA MET A 1 -22.52 -30.28 -3.64
C MET A 1 -23.11 -29.07 -4.37
N PRO A 2 -24.31 -28.58 -3.98
CA PRO A 2 -25.05 -27.57 -4.74
C PRO A 2 -24.75 -26.14 -4.24
N PHE A 3 -23.47 -25.77 -4.15
CA PHE A 3 -23.06 -24.42 -3.73
C PHE A 3 -22.97 -23.42 -4.90
N LYS A 4 -23.01 -23.88 -6.15
CA LYS A 4 -22.79 -23.03 -7.34
C LYS A 4 -23.99 -22.17 -7.74
N ASP A 5 -25.23 -22.62 -7.51
CA ASP A 5 -26.40 -21.98 -8.12
C ASP A 5 -27.19 -21.04 -7.18
N LYS A 6 -27.02 -21.14 -5.86
CA LYS A 6 -27.73 -20.27 -4.89
C LYS A 6 -26.98 -19.00 -4.47
N ALA A 7 -25.67 -18.94 -4.64
CA ALA A 7 -24.87 -17.77 -4.25
C ALA A 7 -25.18 -16.52 -5.09
N ARG A 8 -25.85 -16.68 -6.25
CA ARG A 8 -26.18 -15.56 -7.14
C ARG A 8 -27.43 -14.77 -6.76
N ARG A 9 -28.26 -15.19 -5.78
CA ARG A 9 -29.58 -14.56 -5.56
C ARG A 9 -29.86 -13.85 -4.24
N ASN A 10 -29.04 -13.96 -3.19
CA ASN A 10 -29.07 -12.97 -2.08
C ASN A 10 -27.92 -13.17 -1.07
N ASN A 11 -26.81 -12.45 -1.23
CA ASN A 11 -25.72 -12.43 -0.23
C ASN A 11 -26.24 -12.07 1.17
N PHE A 12 -27.29 -11.23 1.23
CA PHE A 12 -27.95 -10.85 2.46
C PHE A 12 -28.61 -12.04 3.17
N TRP A 13 -29.27 -12.95 2.45
CA TRP A 13 -29.94 -14.11 3.07
C TRP A 13 -28.93 -15.02 3.76
N TYR A 14 -27.78 -15.25 3.13
CA TYR A 14 -26.69 -16.01 3.75
C TYR A 14 -26.25 -15.37 5.07
N LEU A 15 -25.98 -14.07 5.09
CA LEU A 15 -25.63 -13.37 6.33
C LEU A 15 -26.75 -13.45 7.38
N HIS A 16 -28.01 -13.36 6.95
CA HIS A 16 -29.17 -13.37 7.83
C HIS A 16 -29.33 -14.69 8.61
N ILE A 17 -29.02 -15.84 8.00
CA ILE A 17 -29.03 -17.13 8.70
C ILE A 17 -28.11 -17.10 9.94
N PHE A 18 -26.98 -16.38 9.84
CA PHE A 18 -26.02 -16.24 10.91
C PHE A 18 -26.26 -15.01 11.79
N LYS A 19 -27.41 -14.31 11.66
CA LYS A 19 -27.68 -13.06 12.39
C LYS A 19 -27.49 -13.21 13.91
N GLY A 20 -27.98 -14.30 14.51
CA GLY A 20 -27.80 -14.56 15.94
C GLY A 20 -26.32 -14.66 16.35
N ILE A 21 -25.52 -15.37 15.55
CA ILE A 21 -24.07 -15.52 15.76
C ILE A 21 -23.33 -14.19 15.55
N LEU A 22 -23.73 -13.40 14.55
CA LEU A 22 -23.13 -12.09 14.29
C LEU A 22 -23.49 -11.06 15.38
N LEU A 23 -24.64 -11.18 16.03
CA LEU A 23 -24.98 -10.31 17.17
C LEU A 23 -24.30 -10.75 18.48
N SER A 24 -23.87 -12.01 18.60
CA SER A 24 -23.20 -12.54 19.79
C SER A 24 -21.67 -12.38 19.79
N ARG A 25 -21.09 -11.68 18.81
CA ARG A 25 -19.64 -11.46 18.70
C ARG A 25 -19.05 -10.82 19.97
N GLY A 26 -17.92 -11.34 20.44
CA GLY A 26 -17.30 -10.88 21.70
C GLY A 26 -16.79 -9.43 21.70
N SER A 27 -16.51 -8.85 20.52
CA SER A 27 -16.05 -7.46 20.41
C SER A 27 -17.17 -6.48 20.75
N LYS A 28 -17.00 -5.73 21.86
CA LYS A 28 -17.94 -4.68 22.29
C LYS A 28 -18.13 -3.62 21.20
N VAL A 29 -17.04 -3.13 20.59
CA VAL A 29 -17.07 -2.11 19.54
C VAL A 29 -17.90 -2.56 18.33
N VAL A 30 -17.74 -3.82 17.91
CA VAL A 30 -18.49 -4.37 16.77
C VAL A 30 -19.97 -4.52 17.11
N ARG A 31 -20.31 -4.95 18.34
CA ARG A 31 -21.71 -5.06 18.79
C ARG A 31 -22.40 -3.69 18.84
N GLU A 32 -21.76 -2.69 19.45
CA GLU A 32 -22.31 -1.33 19.50
C GLU A 32 -22.49 -0.73 18.10
N LEU A 33 -21.54 -0.98 17.19
CA LEU A 33 -21.68 -0.56 15.79
C LEU A 33 -22.85 -1.28 15.10
N ALA A 34 -23.05 -2.58 15.39
CA ALA A 34 -24.11 -3.38 14.80
C ALA A 34 -25.50 -2.91 15.24
N GLU A 35 -25.66 -2.57 16.53
CA GLU A 35 -26.89 -2.00 17.08
C GLU A 35 -27.25 -0.66 16.42
N LYS A 36 -26.25 0.17 16.11
CA LYS A 36 -26.45 1.48 15.45
C LYS A 36 -26.62 1.40 13.94
N THR A 37 -26.24 0.29 13.31
CA THR A 37 -26.20 0.16 11.85
C THR A 37 -26.88 -1.13 11.38
N THR A 38 -26.11 -2.20 11.15
CA THR A 38 -26.61 -3.49 10.70
C THR A 38 -25.88 -4.64 11.38
N PHE A 39 -26.59 -5.76 11.57
CA PHE A 39 -26.10 -6.91 12.34
C PHE A 39 -24.80 -7.52 11.80
N TYR A 40 -24.47 -7.32 10.52
CA TYR A 40 -23.25 -7.84 9.87
C TYR A 40 -22.13 -6.80 9.72
N THR A 41 -22.26 -5.63 10.36
CA THR A 41 -21.24 -4.57 10.28
C THR A 41 -19.89 -5.02 10.85
N MET A 42 -18.80 -4.40 10.37
CA MET A 42 -17.43 -4.66 10.83
C MET A 42 -16.73 -3.34 11.12
N TYR A 43 -15.92 -3.33 12.18
CA TYR A 43 -15.10 -2.17 12.52
C TYR A 43 -13.98 -1.99 11.48
N GLY A 44 -13.69 -0.74 11.12
CA GLY A 44 -12.59 -0.42 10.22
C GLY A 44 -12.83 -0.79 8.75
N ILE A 45 -14.09 -0.92 8.34
CA ILE A 45 -14.51 -1.13 6.95
C ILE A 45 -15.42 0.02 6.53
N GLY A 46 -15.12 0.65 5.40
CA GLY A 46 -15.91 1.76 4.85
C GLY A 46 -15.70 1.92 3.35
N GLU A 47 -16.24 3.00 2.75
CA GLU A 47 -16.11 3.25 1.31
C GLU A 47 -14.65 3.27 0.84
N TYR A 48 -13.73 3.76 1.68
CA TYR A 48 -12.29 3.76 1.39
C TYR A 48 -11.73 2.34 1.15
N THR A 49 -12.28 1.31 1.80
CA THR A 49 -11.84 -0.08 1.64
C THR A 49 -12.12 -0.58 0.22
N PHE A 50 -13.15 -0.03 -0.42
CA PHE A 50 -13.62 -0.39 -1.76
C PHE A 50 -13.22 0.62 -2.84
N ALA A 51 -12.32 1.56 -2.55
CA ALA A 51 -11.81 2.50 -3.55
C ALA A 51 -11.19 1.74 -4.75
N PRO A 52 -11.35 2.21 -6.00
CA PRO A 52 -10.89 1.46 -7.18
C PRO A 52 -9.37 1.24 -7.18
N TYR A 53 -8.62 2.18 -6.58
CA TYR A 53 -7.18 2.07 -6.37
C TYR A 53 -6.87 2.31 -4.89
N LYS A 54 -5.89 1.60 -4.35
CA LYS A 54 -5.44 1.73 -2.96
C LYS A 54 -3.92 1.63 -2.92
N VAL A 55 -3.24 2.59 -2.34
CA VAL A 55 -1.81 2.44 -2.00
C VAL A 55 -1.75 1.75 -0.65
N VAL A 56 -1.14 0.57 -0.59
CA VAL A 56 -1.12 -0.30 0.60
C VAL A 56 0.31 -0.62 0.98
N TRP A 57 0.60 -0.64 2.28
CA TRP A 57 1.89 -1.09 2.82
C TRP A 57 1.71 -1.89 4.09
N LYS A 58 2.73 -2.69 4.45
CA LYS A 58 2.73 -3.51 5.67
C LYS A 58 2.83 -2.61 6.90
N ARG A 59 1.94 -2.82 7.87
CA ARG A 59 2.01 -2.16 9.19
C ARG A 59 3.02 -2.84 10.11
N MET A 60 3.07 -4.17 10.04
CA MET A 60 3.97 -5.02 10.81
C MET A 60 5.18 -5.38 9.96
N ALA A 61 6.21 -4.53 9.95
CA ALA A 61 7.37 -4.66 9.07
C ALA A 61 8.64 -4.08 9.72
N SER A 62 9.77 -4.21 9.01
CA SER A 62 11.04 -3.57 9.30
C SER A 62 11.45 -2.55 8.22
N ASP A 63 10.65 -2.43 7.16
CA ASP A 63 10.84 -1.49 6.07
C ASP A 63 9.50 -1.12 5.44
N LEU A 64 9.47 0.00 4.73
CA LEU A 64 8.29 0.48 4.03
C LEU A 64 8.33 -0.04 2.59
N GLU A 65 7.37 -0.88 2.27
CA GLU A 65 7.14 -1.44 0.93
C GLU A 65 5.68 -1.17 0.58
N ALA A 66 5.45 -0.21 -0.31
CA ALA A 66 4.13 0.19 -0.76
C ALA A 66 3.81 -0.41 -2.14
N VAL A 67 2.54 -0.73 -2.36
CA VAL A 67 2.02 -1.28 -3.62
C VAL A 67 0.68 -0.64 -3.96
N VAL A 68 0.40 -0.44 -5.24
CA VAL A 68 -0.93 -0.05 -5.71
C VAL A 68 -1.77 -1.31 -5.93
N LEU A 69 -2.88 -1.42 -5.20
CA LEU A 69 -3.90 -2.44 -5.40
C LEU A 69 -5.05 -1.89 -6.24
N SER A 70 -5.41 -2.62 -7.29
CA SER A 70 -6.60 -2.40 -8.12
C SER A 70 -7.46 -3.66 -8.14
N LYS A 71 -8.46 -3.72 -9.02
CA LYS A 71 -9.28 -4.92 -9.19
C LYS A 71 -8.47 -6.05 -9.83
N VAL A 72 -8.71 -7.27 -9.36
CA VAL A 72 -8.11 -8.49 -9.92
C VAL A 72 -9.15 -9.32 -10.64
N LYS A 73 -8.76 -9.92 -11.77
CA LYS A 73 -9.58 -10.89 -12.48
C LYS A 73 -9.54 -12.22 -11.72
N THR A 74 -10.71 -12.77 -11.43
CA THR A 74 -10.87 -14.07 -10.79
C THR A 74 -11.79 -14.96 -11.63
N PRO A 75 -11.83 -16.29 -11.39
CA PRO A 75 -12.77 -17.18 -12.07
C PRO A 75 -14.26 -16.80 -11.92
N ILE A 76 -14.59 -15.93 -10.97
CA ILE A 76 -15.96 -15.45 -10.69
C ILE A 76 -16.14 -13.95 -11.00
N GLY A 77 -15.31 -13.40 -11.89
CA GLY A 77 -15.34 -12.01 -12.33
C GLY A 77 -14.26 -11.14 -11.67
N GLU A 78 -14.31 -9.83 -11.95
CA GLU A 78 -13.41 -8.87 -11.32
C GLU A 78 -13.79 -8.64 -9.85
N LYS A 79 -12.77 -8.60 -8.98
CA LYS A 79 -12.94 -8.44 -7.54
C LYS A 79 -12.01 -7.35 -7.02
N ASP A 80 -12.50 -6.57 -6.06
CA ASP A 80 -11.65 -5.67 -5.28
C ASP A 80 -10.72 -6.49 -4.40
N VAL A 81 -9.43 -6.15 -4.40
CA VAL A 81 -8.48 -6.70 -3.43
C VAL A 81 -8.72 -5.97 -2.11
N ILE A 82 -9.11 -6.73 -1.08
CA ILE A 82 -9.35 -6.20 0.26
C ILE A 82 -8.13 -6.56 1.14
N PRO A 83 -7.31 -5.57 1.53
CA PRO A 83 -6.15 -5.84 2.35
C PRO A 83 -6.55 -6.17 3.80
N THR A 84 -5.70 -6.92 4.51
CA THR A 84 -5.93 -7.35 5.89
C THR A 84 -5.53 -6.26 6.91
N ASP A 85 -5.94 -6.43 8.17
CA ASP A 85 -5.67 -5.50 9.29
C ASP A 85 -4.18 -5.33 9.65
N THR A 86 -3.32 -6.16 9.07
CA THR A 86 -1.86 -6.08 9.15
C THR A 86 -1.24 -5.07 8.17
N THR A 87 -2.07 -4.36 7.42
CA THR A 87 -1.65 -3.35 6.44
C THR A 87 -2.28 -1.99 6.73
N SER A 88 -1.68 -0.96 6.16
CA SER A 88 -2.22 0.39 6.10
C SER A 88 -2.55 0.72 4.65
N LEU A 89 -3.53 1.61 4.41
CA LEU A 89 -3.93 1.98 3.06
C LEU A 89 -4.28 3.47 2.93
N ILE A 90 -4.10 4.01 1.72
CA ILE A 90 -4.67 5.28 1.28
C ILE A 90 -5.55 5.01 0.05
N PRO A 91 -6.83 5.42 0.06
CA PRO A 91 -7.76 5.19 -1.05
C PRO A 91 -7.60 6.24 -2.16
N PHE A 92 -7.74 5.81 -3.43
CA PHE A 92 -7.67 6.68 -4.60
C PHE A 92 -8.76 6.34 -5.62
N LYS A 93 -9.19 7.37 -6.36
CA LYS A 93 -10.08 7.22 -7.52
C LYS A 93 -9.33 7.18 -8.86
N ASN A 94 -8.13 7.75 -8.90
CA ASN A 94 -7.29 7.86 -10.07
C ASN A 94 -6.02 7.01 -9.91
N GLU A 95 -5.68 6.25 -10.94
CA GLU A 95 -4.52 5.35 -10.96
C GLU A 95 -3.18 6.08 -10.93
N GLU A 96 -3.08 7.16 -11.70
CA GLU A 96 -1.85 7.95 -11.82
C GLU A 96 -1.50 8.60 -10.48
N GLU A 97 -2.49 9.17 -9.79
CA GLU A 97 -2.34 9.72 -8.44
C GLU A 97 -1.92 8.64 -7.43
N ALA A 98 -2.53 7.44 -7.49
CA ALA A 98 -2.16 6.33 -6.63
C ALA A 98 -0.70 5.90 -6.85
N HIS A 99 -0.27 5.78 -8.10
CA HIS A 99 1.11 5.43 -8.46
C HIS A 99 2.11 6.53 -8.12
N TYR A 100 1.74 7.80 -8.28
CA TYR A 100 2.53 8.94 -7.82
C TYR A 100 2.81 8.87 -6.32
N VAL A 101 1.77 8.67 -5.51
CA VAL A 101 1.92 8.51 -4.05
C VAL A 101 2.73 7.25 -3.72
N CYS A 102 2.52 6.15 -4.44
CA CYS A 102 3.28 4.93 -4.24
C CYS A 102 4.78 5.10 -4.53
N ALA A 103 5.16 5.87 -5.55
CA ALA A 103 6.56 6.20 -5.82
C ALA A 103 7.19 6.97 -4.66
N ILE A 104 6.48 7.98 -4.13
CA ILE A 104 6.94 8.75 -2.97
C ILE A 104 7.21 7.82 -1.78
N LEU A 105 6.25 6.95 -1.44
CA LEU A 105 6.39 6.05 -0.29
C LEU A 105 7.53 5.05 -0.40
N ASN A 106 7.88 4.62 -1.61
CA ASN A 106 8.96 3.66 -1.84
C ASN A 106 10.35 4.31 -1.99
N SER A 107 10.43 5.64 -2.08
CA SER A 107 11.69 6.35 -2.22
C SER A 107 12.59 6.25 -0.97
N SER A 108 13.91 6.27 -1.17
CA SER A 108 14.91 6.24 -0.11
C SER A 108 14.75 7.37 0.91
N PRO A 109 14.48 8.63 0.52
CA PRO A 109 14.23 9.71 1.50
C PRO A 109 13.05 9.41 2.44
N VAL A 110 11.93 8.90 1.91
CA VAL A 110 10.75 8.59 2.74
C VAL A 110 10.98 7.35 3.60
N ARG A 111 11.59 6.30 3.04
CA ARG A 111 11.96 5.09 3.80
C ARG A 111 12.94 5.40 4.93
N PHE A 112 13.95 6.24 4.65
CA PHE A 112 14.88 6.74 5.65
C PHE A 112 14.16 7.52 6.75
N CYS A 113 13.29 8.46 6.38
CA CYS A 113 12.49 9.23 7.32
C CYS A 113 11.67 8.31 8.25
N VAL A 114 10.94 7.34 7.70
CA VAL A 114 10.13 6.41 8.51
C VAL A 114 10.99 5.57 9.46
N ARG A 115 12.13 5.04 8.98
CA ARG A 115 13.02 4.22 9.80
C ARG A 115 13.73 4.98 10.90
N SER A 116 13.92 6.30 10.76
CA SER A 116 14.63 7.09 11.77
C SER A 116 13.84 7.23 13.08
N TYR A 117 12.51 7.11 13.04
CA TYR A 117 11.65 7.24 14.23
C TYR A 117 10.74 6.03 14.48
N SER A 118 10.51 5.16 13.50
CA SER A 118 9.59 4.03 13.63
C SER A 118 10.34 2.73 13.82
N SER A 119 10.26 2.15 15.03
CA SER A 119 10.88 0.88 15.34
C SER A 119 10.23 -0.27 14.58
N ALA A 120 11.05 -1.21 14.10
CA ALA A 120 10.58 -2.43 13.46
C ALA A 120 9.63 -3.21 14.39
N GLY A 121 8.66 -3.90 13.79
CA GLY A 121 7.69 -4.74 14.51
C GLY A 121 6.26 -4.24 14.34
N ARG A 122 5.45 -4.34 15.40
CA ARG A 122 3.99 -4.20 15.30
C ARG A 122 3.52 -2.83 14.80
N GLY A 123 4.25 -1.76 15.10
CA GLY A 123 3.82 -0.38 14.83
C GLY A 123 4.48 0.27 13.62
N PHE A 124 5.45 -0.40 12.97
CA PHE A 124 6.37 0.22 12.02
C PHE A 124 5.67 1.08 10.96
N GLY A 125 4.73 0.47 10.22
CA GLY A 125 4.02 1.09 9.11
C GLY A 125 2.61 1.59 9.50
N ALA A 126 2.40 2.07 10.72
CA ALA A 126 1.10 2.61 11.12
C ALA A 126 0.65 3.76 10.19
N PRO A 127 -0.66 3.98 9.97
CA PRO A 127 -1.12 5.07 9.09
C PRO A 127 -0.62 6.48 9.51
N SER A 128 -0.22 6.64 10.77
CA SER A 128 0.37 7.88 11.29
C SER A 128 1.70 8.26 10.64
N ILE A 129 2.43 7.32 10.00
CA ILE A 129 3.71 7.65 9.35
C ILE A 129 3.57 8.76 8.31
N ILE A 130 2.41 8.82 7.65
CA ILE A 130 2.09 9.82 6.63
C ILE A 130 2.06 11.24 7.19
N LYS A 131 1.91 11.42 8.51
CA LYS A 131 1.91 12.75 9.15
C LYS A 131 3.29 13.38 9.25
N HIS A 132 4.36 12.61 9.00
CA HIS A 132 5.74 13.05 9.22
C HIS A 132 6.44 13.54 7.95
N PHE A 133 5.82 13.39 6.77
CA PHE A 133 6.34 13.91 5.52
C PHE A 133 5.20 14.50 4.67
N GLY A 134 5.47 15.60 3.99
CA GLY A 134 4.49 16.24 3.12
C GLY A 134 4.40 15.50 1.79
N ILE A 135 3.20 15.09 1.38
CA ILE A 135 2.96 14.56 0.03
C ILE A 135 2.36 15.70 -0.78
N PRO A 136 3.08 16.28 -1.77
CA PRO A 136 2.52 17.33 -2.61
C PRO A 136 1.27 16.81 -3.33
N LYS A 137 0.29 17.70 -3.52
CA LYS A 137 -0.93 17.33 -4.24
C LYS A 137 -0.59 16.95 -5.67
N TYR A 138 -1.17 15.86 -6.15
CA TYR A 138 -1.00 15.43 -7.53
C TYR A 138 -1.71 16.40 -8.50
N GLU A 139 -0.99 16.79 -9.54
CA GLU A 139 -1.41 17.68 -10.60
C GLU A 139 -1.14 17.01 -11.95
N LYS A 140 -2.21 16.65 -12.66
CA LYS A 140 -2.12 15.94 -13.95
C LYS A 140 -1.28 16.65 -15.02
N ASN A 141 -1.16 17.98 -14.91
CA ASN A 141 -0.38 18.79 -15.86
C ASN A 141 1.11 18.87 -15.49
N ASN A 142 1.51 18.41 -14.30
CA ASN A 142 2.89 18.39 -13.87
C ASN A 142 3.62 17.17 -14.46
N GLU A 143 4.55 17.43 -15.38
CA GLU A 143 5.32 16.39 -16.07
C GLU A 143 6.14 15.51 -15.12
N GLY A 144 6.77 16.11 -14.10
CA GLY A 144 7.56 15.37 -13.11
C GLY A 144 6.71 14.41 -12.29
N GLN A 145 5.53 14.84 -11.86
CA GLN A 145 4.61 13.98 -11.11
C GLN A 145 4.02 12.86 -11.97
N ARG A 146 3.70 13.14 -13.25
CA ARG A 146 3.31 12.09 -14.21
C ARG A 146 4.43 11.07 -14.41
N LYS A 147 5.66 11.54 -14.57
CA LYS A 147 6.83 10.67 -14.73
C LYS A 147 7.02 9.76 -13.51
N LEU A 148 6.86 10.27 -12.29
CA LEU A 148 6.88 9.45 -11.06
C LEU A 148 5.79 8.37 -11.06
N SER A 149 4.58 8.70 -11.50
CA SER A 149 3.50 7.70 -11.69
C SER A 149 3.91 6.59 -12.66
N GLU A 150 4.46 6.94 -13.82
CA GLU A 150 4.90 5.95 -14.82
C GLU A 150 6.08 5.10 -14.33
N LEU A 151 7.03 5.69 -13.61
CA LEU A 151 8.12 4.94 -12.98
C LEU A 151 7.59 3.95 -11.94
N SER A 152 6.60 4.35 -11.14
CA SER A 152 5.94 3.43 -10.21
C SER A 152 5.31 2.25 -10.95
N LYS A 153 4.54 2.49 -12.02
CA LYS A 153 3.93 1.41 -12.82
C LYS A 153 4.98 0.47 -13.40
N LYS A 154 6.07 1.03 -13.94
CA LYS A 154 7.21 0.26 -14.46
C LYS A 154 7.83 -0.61 -13.37
N ALA A 155 8.11 -0.04 -12.20
CA ALA A 155 8.64 -0.76 -11.04
C ALA A 155 7.73 -1.93 -10.61
N HIS A 156 6.40 -1.74 -10.61
CA HIS A 156 5.46 -2.83 -10.31
C HIS A 156 5.54 -3.97 -11.32
N GLY A 157 5.66 -3.65 -12.62
CA GLY A 157 5.83 -4.64 -13.68
C GLY A 157 7.11 -5.46 -13.52
N LEU A 158 8.24 -4.76 -13.30
CA LEU A 158 9.56 -5.37 -13.10
C LEU A 158 9.62 -6.21 -11.83
N ALA A 159 9.10 -5.70 -10.70
CA ALA A 159 9.03 -6.46 -9.46
C ALA A 159 8.20 -7.73 -9.60
N LYS A 160 7.09 -7.68 -10.34
CA LYS A 160 6.28 -8.86 -10.63
C LYS A 160 7.04 -9.88 -11.48
N GLN A 161 7.70 -9.44 -12.55
CA GLN A 161 8.50 -10.30 -13.41
C GLN A 161 9.66 -10.96 -12.64
N GLN A 162 10.39 -10.16 -11.87
CA GLN A 162 11.46 -10.62 -10.98
C GLN A 162 10.95 -11.67 -9.97
N TYR A 163 9.79 -11.45 -9.35
CA TYR A 163 9.24 -12.39 -8.38
C TYR A 163 8.72 -13.69 -9.01
N GLU A 164 7.95 -13.60 -10.10
CA GLU A 164 7.30 -14.77 -10.72
C GLU A 164 8.29 -15.61 -11.55
N GLN A 165 9.26 -14.96 -12.19
CA GLN A 165 10.17 -15.59 -13.16
C GLN A 165 11.61 -15.68 -12.68
N LYS A 166 11.96 -15.09 -11.53
CA LYS A 166 13.34 -14.97 -11.02
C LYS A 166 14.28 -14.31 -12.02
N ASP A 167 13.75 -13.35 -12.75
CA ASP A 167 14.45 -12.63 -13.79
C ASP A 167 15.47 -11.64 -13.20
N LEU A 168 16.75 -11.88 -13.46
CA LEU A 168 17.87 -11.06 -12.99
C LEU A 168 17.99 -9.75 -13.77
N GLU A 169 17.60 -9.72 -15.05
CA GLU A 169 17.60 -8.49 -15.85
C GLU A 169 16.50 -7.56 -15.36
N ALA A 170 15.31 -8.09 -15.08
CA ALA A 170 14.23 -7.32 -14.46
C ALA A 170 14.61 -6.80 -13.07
N GLN A 171 15.43 -7.55 -12.32
CA GLN A 171 15.95 -7.10 -11.03
C GLN A 171 16.89 -5.91 -11.18
N GLU A 172 17.78 -5.91 -12.17
CA GLU A 172 18.71 -4.80 -12.40
C GLU A 172 17.98 -3.57 -12.94
N GLU A 173 17.07 -3.75 -13.91
CA GLU A 173 16.25 -2.65 -14.42
C GLU A 173 15.36 -2.05 -13.32
N LEU A 174 14.88 -2.87 -12.37
CA LEU A 174 14.13 -2.37 -11.22
C LEU A 174 14.99 -1.43 -10.36
N ARG A 175 16.26 -1.77 -10.11
CA ARG A 175 17.18 -0.91 -9.35
C ARG A 175 17.39 0.44 -10.06
N GLU A 176 17.55 0.43 -11.38
CA GLU A 176 17.68 1.67 -12.16
C GLU A 176 16.42 2.54 -12.05
N VAL A 177 15.24 1.93 -12.08
CA VAL A 177 13.96 2.64 -11.92
C VAL A 177 13.81 3.19 -10.51
N GLU A 178 14.15 2.42 -9.47
CA GLU A 178 14.16 2.88 -8.08
C GLU A 178 15.10 4.07 -7.89
N GLU A 179 16.26 4.02 -8.54
CA GLU A 179 17.26 5.09 -8.53
C GLU A 179 16.76 6.37 -9.24
N GLU A 180 16.03 6.22 -10.36
CA GLU A 180 15.38 7.35 -11.04
C GLU A 180 14.25 7.96 -10.20
N VAL A 181 13.46 7.13 -9.49
CA VAL A 181 12.46 7.60 -8.52
C VAL A 181 13.13 8.40 -7.41
N ASP A 182 14.22 7.90 -6.83
CA ASP A 182 14.93 8.57 -5.75
C ASP A 182 15.43 9.96 -6.14
N ARG A 183 16.04 10.10 -7.33
CA ARG A 183 16.46 11.42 -7.84
C ARG A 183 15.28 12.36 -8.06
N ALA A 184 14.19 11.87 -8.65
CA ALA A 184 13.00 12.69 -8.88
C ALA A 184 12.34 13.15 -7.57
N ILE A 185 12.32 12.30 -6.54
CA ILE A 185 11.81 12.64 -5.21
C ILE A 185 12.75 13.56 -4.44
N ALA A 186 14.07 13.39 -4.57
CA ALA A 186 15.04 14.31 -4.00
C ALA A 186 14.82 15.74 -4.55
N GLY A 187 14.67 15.88 -5.87
CA GLY A 187 14.31 17.15 -6.50
C GLY A 187 12.98 17.72 -6.02
N LEU A 188 11.97 16.89 -5.77
CA LEU A 188 10.67 17.31 -5.23
C LEU A 188 10.78 17.89 -3.81
N TYR A 189 11.69 17.36 -2.99
CA TYR A 189 11.90 17.80 -1.61
C TYR A 189 13.07 18.79 -1.46
N GLY A 190 13.77 19.14 -2.54
CA GLY A 190 14.95 20.01 -2.50
C GLY A 190 16.14 19.38 -1.79
N ILE A 191 16.28 18.05 -1.85
CA ILE A 191 17.42 17.28 -1.34
C ILE A 191 18.51 17.26 -2.42
N MET A 192 19.74 17.61 -2.06
CA MET A 192 20.90 17.59 -2.97
C MET A 192 21.39 16.18 -3.24
N ASP A 193 22.14 15.98 -4.32
CA ASP A 193 22.65 14.66 -4.70
C ASP A 193 23.57 14.07 -3.62
N GLU A 194 24.41 14.90 -2.98
CA GLU A 194 25.26 14.46 -1.87
C GLU A 194 24.44 14.05 -0.64
N GLU A 195 23.36 14.78 -0.35
CA GLU A 195 22.45 14.45 0.75
C GLU A 195 21.69 13.15 0.46
N LEU A 196 21.28 12.93 -0.79
CA LEU A 196 20.62 11.72 -1.23
C LEU A 196 21.53 10.49 -1.08
N GLU A 197 22.82 10.63 -1.43
CA GLU A 197 23.79 9.55 -1.26
C GLU A 197 23.99 9.20 0.23
N GLU A 198 24.11 10.20 1.11
CA GLU A 198 24.20 9.98 2.55
C GLU A 198 22.92 9.36 3.13
N VAL A 199 21.75 9.76 2.63
CA VAL A 199 20.46 9.12 2.96
C VAL A 199 20.48 7.64 2.61
N LYS A 200 20.94 7.28 1.41
CA LYS A 200 21.03 5.88 0.96
C LYS A 200 22.05 5.09 1.76
N LYS A 201 23.24 5.65 2.00
CA LYS A 201 24.28 5.05 2.84
C LYS A 201 23.72 4.74 4.24
N THR A 202 23.06 5.72 4.85
CA THR A 202 22.48 5.56 6.20
C THR A 202 21.31 4.58 6.20
N LEU A 203 20.46 4.59 5.18
CA LEU A 203 19.35 3.64 5.03
C LEU A 203 19.86 2.18 4.98
N ARG A 204 20.99 1.93 4.31
CA ARG A 204 21.66 0.61 4.28
C ARG A 204 22.19 0.20 5.66
N VAL A 205 22.81 1.13 6.39
CA VAL A 205 23.24 0.88 7.78
C VAL A 205 22.03 0.55 8.67
N LEU A 206 20.94 1.31 8.55
CA LEU A 206 19.71 1.04 9.31
C LEU A 206 19.10 -0.32 8.96
N LYS A 207 19.28 -0.82 7.74
CA LYS A 207 18.91 -2.17 7.28
C LYS A 207 19.79 -3.28 7.85
N GLY A 208 20.89 -2.94 8.52
CA GLY A 208 21.86 -3.89 9.05
C GLY A 208 22.90 -4.32 8.02
N GLU A 209 23.05 -3.58 6.91
CA GLU A 209 24.12 -3.81 5.95
C GLU A 209 25.44 -3.27 6.50
N ILE A 210 26.53 -4.00 6.30
CA ILE A 210 27.88 -3.52 6.59
C ILE A 210 28.27 -2.57 5.46
N VAL A 211 28.37 -1.28 5.79
CA VAL A 211 28.84 -0.25 4.87
C VAL A 211 30.26 0.12 5.26
N GLU A 212 31.22 -0.05 4.34
CA GLU A 212 32.60 0.41 4.57
C GLU A 212 32.58 1.93 4.84
N ARG A 213 33.36 2.35 5.83
CA ARG A 213 33.36 3.73 6.33
C ARG A 213 33.88 4.70 5.30
#